data_AF-A0A955ME85-F1
#
_entry.id   AF-A0A955ME85-F1
#
_cell.length_a   1.000
_cell.length_b   1.000
_cell.length_c   1.000
_cell.angle_alpha   90.00
_cell.angle_beta   90.00
_cell.angle_gamma   90.00
#
_symmetry.space_group_name_H-M   'P 1'
#
loop_
_entity.id
_entity.type
_entity.pdbx_description
1 polymer ?
#
loop_
_entity_poly.entity_id
_entity_poly.type
_entity_poly.pdbx_seq_one_letter_code
_entity_poly.pdbx_strand_id
1 'polypeptide(L)'
;MMKQYLKNNRGLTIVEIMTVIVILGIASGIFYSTLVINHDALGTYISRSDMWNDMDAVVDAVSRDGRNAQQITLDATNQIVTLLDDTGAAFAVYTINRDGTLTVARDGGAPEVMTIHAVPGDATM
;
A
#
# COMPACT_ATOMS: atom_id res chain seq x y z
N MET A 1 9.94 -67.79 -24.88
CA MET A 1 10.71 -67.03 -23.88
C MET A 1 9.72 -66.12 -23.15
N MET A 2 9.26 -66.52 -21.96
CA MET A 2 8.15 -65.86 -21.27
C MET A 2 8.71 -64.81 -20.30
N LYS A 3 8.34 -63.54 -20.50
CA LYS A 3 8.74 -62.42 -19.62
C LYS A 3 8.05 -62.61 -18.27
N GLN A 4 8.84 -62.93 -17.23
CA GLN A 4 8.37 -62.91 -15.85
C GLN A 4 8.03 -61.46 -15.47
N TYR A 5 6.75 -61.19 -15.24
CA TYR A 5 6.32 -59.96 -14.58
C TYR A 5 6.74 -60.06 -13.11
N LEU A 6 7.67 -59.21 -12.68
CA LEU A 6 8.01 -59.00 -11.28
C LEU A 6 6.77 -58.43 -10.56
N LYS A 7 5.97 -59.32 -9.94
CA LYS A 7 4.84 -58.93 -9.10
C LYS A 7 5.40 -58.42 -7.77
N ASN A 8 5.49 -57.10 -7.63
CA ASN A 8 5.88 -56.45 -6.38
C ASN A 8 4.75 -56.60 -5.35
N ASN A 9 4.90 -57.54 -4.42
CA ASN A 9 3.89 -57.90 -3.40
C ASN A 9 3.93 -57.03 -2.12
N ARG A 10 4.54 -55.84 -2.15
CA ARG A 10 4.47 -54.92 -1.01
C ARG A 10 3.12 -54.20 -1.02
N GLY A 11 2.12 -54.83 -0.41
CA GLY A 11 0.83 -54.18 -0.13
C GLY A 11 1.03 -53.06 0.89
N LEU A 12 0.36 -51.92 0.67
CA LEU A 12 0.36 -50.81 1.63
C LEU A 12 -0.09 -51.32 3.00
N THR A 13 0.81 -51.23 3.96
CA THR A 13 0.49 -51.54 5.36
C THR A 13 -0.32 -50.39 5.97
N ILE A 14 -1.17 -50.68 6.96
CA ILE A 14 -1.91 -49.64 7.69
C ILE A 14 -0.96 -48.57 8.26
N VAL A 15 0.24 -48.99 8.68
CA VAL A 15 1.28 -48.11 9.19
C VAL A 15 1.76 -47.12 8.11
N GLU A 16 1.96 -47.56 6.87
CA GLU A 16 2.30 -46.68 5.75
C GLU A 16 1.19 -45.67 5.45
N ILE A 17 -0.08 -46.10 5.47
CA ILE A 17 -1.23 -45.20 5.25
C ILE A 17 -1.29 -44.11 6.34
N MET A 18 -1.15 -44.51 7.62
CA MET A 18 -1.16 -43.58 8.74
C MET A 18 0.00 -42.59 8.66
N THR A 19 1.18 -43.06 8.25
CA THR A 19 2.38 -42.22 8.12
C THR A 19 2.18 -41.17 7.02
N VAL A 20 1.60 -41.55 5.88
CA VAL A 20 1.28 -40.61 4.79
C VAL A 20 0.27 -39.55 5.23
N ILE A 21 -0.79 -39.93 5.96
CA ILE A 21 -1.80 -38.98 6.45
C ILE A 21 -1.17 -37.95 7.40
N VAL A 22 -0.30 -38.40 8.31
CA VAL A 22 0.39 -37.51 9.25
C VAL A 22 1.31 -36.54 8.50
N ILE A 23 2.09 -37.03 7.53
CA ILE A 23 2.97 -36.17 6.73
C ILE A 23 2.16 -35.15 5.93
N LEU A 24 1.05 -35.55 5.29
CA LEU A 24 0.18 -34.65 4.54
C LEU A 24 -0.49 -33.60 5.44
N GLY A 25 -0.90 -33.97 6.65
CA GLY A 25 -1.48 -33.04 7.63
C GLY A 25 -0.47 -31.97 8.08
N ILE A 26 0.75 -32.38 8.40
CA ILE A 26 1.82 -31.44 8.79
C ILE A 26 2.21 -30.55 7.60
N ALA A 27 2.41 -31.13 6.42
CA ALA A 27 2.80 -30.40 5.22
C ALA A 27 1.73 -29.37 4.81
N SER A 28 0.45 -29.74 4.86
CA SER A 28 -0.65 -28.83 4.54
C SER A 28 -0.77 -27.69 5.56
N GLY A 29 -0.58 -27.95 6.85
CA GLY A 29 -0.59 -26.92 7.89
C GLY A 29 0.55 -25.90 7.73
N ILE A 30 1.77 -26.36 7.43
CA ILE A 30 2.91 -25.49 7.16
C ILE A 30 2.69 -24.66 5.89
N PHE A 31 2.18 -25.30 4.82
CA PHE A 31 1.91 -24.63 3.56
C PHE A 31 0.83 -23.55 3.71
N TYR A 32 -0.27 -23.87 4.40
CA TYR A 32 -1.35 -22.92 4.65
C TYR A 32 -0.88 -21.73 5.49
N SER A 33 -0.17 -21.97 6.59
CA SER A 33 0.40 -20.92 7.45
C SER A 33 1.31 -19.98 6.64
N THR A 34 2.20 -20.55 5.83
CA THR A 34 3.14 -19.76 5.00
C THR A 34 2.41 -18.95 3.94
N LEU A 35 1.36 -19.51 3.32
CA LEU A 35 0.60 -18.84 2.28
C LEU A 35 -0.24 -17.69 2.84
N VAL A 36 -0.88 -17.86 4.00
CA VAL A 36 -1.66 -16.83 4.68
C VAL A 36 -0.76 -15.68 5.15
N ILE A 37 0.36 -15.98 5.83
CA ILE A 37 1.30 -14.95 6.29
C ILE A 37 1.86 -14.13 5.13
N ASN A 38 2.19 -14.78 4.00
CA ASN A 38 2.67 -14.07 2.81
C ASN A 38 1.58 -13.22 2.16
N HIS A 39 0.32 -13.67 2.16
CA HIS A 39 -0.78 -12.90 1.59
C HIS A 39 -1.03 -11.60 2.37
N ASP A 40 -1.05 -11.66 3.70
CA ASP A 40 -1.28 -10.49 4.56
C ASP A 40 -0.10 -9.51 4.50
N ALA A 41 1.12 -10.05 4.44
CA ALA A 41 2.32 -9.25 4.21
C ALA A 41 2.24 -8.50 2.86
N LEU A 42 1.89 -9.20 1.77
CA LEU A 42 1.74 -8.59 0.45
C LEU A 42 0.70 -7.47 0.42
N GLY A 43 -0.46 -7.66 1.05
CA GLY A 43 -1.49 -6.62 1.14
C GLY A 43 -1.00 -5.37 1.87
N THR A 44 -0.24 -5.55 2.95
CA THR A 44 0.37 -4.45 3.71
C THR A 44 1.44 -3.72 2.90
N TYR A 45 2.27 -4.44 2.14
CA TYR A 45 3.30 -3.85 1.29
C TYR A 45 2.70 -3.05 0.12
N ILE A 46 1.69 -3.58 -0.56
CA ILE A 46 1.01 -2.90 -1.67
C ILE A 46 0.39 -1.59 -1.17
N SER A 47 -0.37 -1.66 -0.08
CA SER A 47 -1.05 -0.47 0.48
C SER A 47 -0.06 0.61 0.93
N ARG A 48 1.10 0.22 1.48
CA ARG A 48 2.18 1.17 1.80
C ARG A 48 2.82 1.75 0.55
N SER A 49 3.04 0.96 -0.49
CA SER A 49 3.62 1.41 -1.76
C SER A 49 2.73 2.45 -2.44
N ASP A 50 1.42 2.22 -2.46
CA ASP A 50 0.45 3.14 -3.04
C ASP A 50 0.43 4.47 -2.28
N MET A 51 0.47 4.42 -0.94
CA MET A 51 0.59 5.62 -0.10
C MET A 51 1.88 6.41 -0.37
N TRP A 52 3.02 5.74 -0.53
CA TRP A 52 4.27 6.43 -0.88
C TRP A 52 4.20 7.09 -2.25
N ASN A 53 3.59 6.44 -3.24
CA ASN A 53 3.38 7.01 -4.56
C ASN A 53 2.44 8.24 -4.52
N ASP A 54 1.33 8.15 -3.78
CA ASP A 54 0.40 9.28 -3.58
C ASP A 54 1.13 10.45 -2.91
N MET A 55 1.92 10.17 -1.88
CA MET A 55 2.67 11.20 -1.16
C MET A 55 3.76 11.84 -2.03
N ASP A 56 4.47 11.05 -2.84
CA ASP A 56 5.48 11.54 -3.78
C ASP A 56 4.84 12.47 -4.81
N ALA A 57 3.67 12.10 -5.36
CA ALA A 57 2.92 12.94 -6.29
C ALA A 57 2.48 14.27 -5.68
N VAL A 58 1.99 14.25 -4.42
CA VAL A 58 1.62 15.48 -3.68
C VAL A 58 2.84 16.36 -3.44
N VAL A 59 3.95 15.79 -2.97
CA VAL A 59 5.19 16.53 -2.71
C VAL A 59 5.74 17.13 -3.99
N ASP A 60 5.73 16.40 -5.10
CA ASP A 60 6.20 16.89 -6.39
C ASP A 60 5.33 18.04 -6.93
N ALA A 61 4.01 17.95 -6.78
CA ALA A 61 3.09 19.02 -7.17
C ALA A 61 3.32 20.29 -6.35
N VAL A 62 3.34 20.17 -5.01
CA VAL A 62 3.58 21.28 -4.08
C VAL A 62 4.96 21.90 -4.34
N SER A 63 5.99 21.07 -4.54
CA SER A 63 7.36 21.53 -4.80
C SER A 63 7.47 22.26 -6.13
N ARG A 64 6.78 21.78 -7.16
CA ARG A 64 6.74 22.44 -8.47
C ARG A 64 6.06 23.81 -8.38
N ASP A 65 4.90 23.87 -7.74
CA ASP A 65 4.17 25.12 -7.57
C ASP A 65 4.98 26.09 -6.70
N GLY A 66 5.60 25.61 -5.62
CA GLY A 66 6.47 26.42 -4.76
C GLY A 66 7.71 26.97 -5.47
N ARG A 67 8.31 26.22 -6.40
CA ARG A 67 9.43 26.73 -7.24
C ARG A 67 9.00 27.78 -8.25
N ASN A 68 7.76 27.75 -8.69
CA ASN A 68 7.20 28.72 -9.63
C ASN A 68 6.69 29.98 -8.92
N ALA A 69 6.46 29.92 -7.61
CA ALA A 69 6.01 31.06 -6.83
C ALA A 69 7.09 32.12 -6.70
N GLN A 70 6.71 33.38 -6.96
CA GLN A 70 7.55 34.53 -6.66
C GLN A 70 7.46 34.91 -5.19
N GLN A 71 6.31 34.66 -4.58
CA GLN A 71 6.07 34.90 -3.17
C GLN A 71 5.21 33.79 -2.56
N ILE A 72 5.47 33.49 -1.29
CA ILE A 72 4.72 32.52 -0.49
C ILE A 72 4.17 33.25 0.73
N THR A 73 2.86 33.16 0.95
CA THR A 73 2.18 33.67 2.14
C THR A 73 1.65 32.50 2.95
N LEU A 74 1.95 32.49 4.25
CA LEU A 74 1.46 31.48 5.19
C LEU A 74 0.49 32.10 6.19
N ASP A 75 -0.68 31.50 6.31
CA ASP A 75 -1.60 31.69 7.42
C ASP A 75 -1.59 30.43 8.29
N ALA A 76 -0.78 30.48 9.35
CA ALA A 76 -0.63 29.36 10.28
C ALA A 76 -1.90 29.10 11.12
N THR A 77 -2.79 30.09 11.27
CA THR A 77 -4.00 29.96 12.07
C THR A 77 -5.02 29.08 11.34
N ASN A 78 -5.15 29.30 10.04
CA ASN A 78 -6.07 28.56 9.18
C ASN A 78 -5.39 27.42 8.39
N GLN A 79 -4.09 27.22 8.59
CA GLN A 79 -3.28 26.23 7.88
C GLN A 79 -3.34 26.40 6.35
N ILE A 80 -3.27 27.64 5.89
CA ILE A 80 -3.33 28.01 4.47
C ILE A 80 -1.95 28.45 3.99
N VAL A 81 -1.54 27.94 2.83
CA VAL A 81 -0.36 28.40 2.09
C VAL A 81 -0.82 28.96 0.75
N THR A 82 -0.57 30.24 0.51
CA THR A 82 -0.89 30.92 -0.74
C THR A 82 0.38 31.16 -1.52
N LEU A 83 0.40 30.74 -2.78
CA LEU A 83 1.49 30.95 -3.72
C LEU A 83 1.09 32.02 -4.72
N LEU A 84 1.94 33.04 -4.84
CA LEU A 84 1.69 34.23 -5.64
C LEU A 84 2.68 34.33 -6.80
N ASP A 85 2.17 34.85 -7.92
CA ASP A 85 2.96 35.16 -9.12
C ASP A 85 3.69 36.52 -9.01
N ASP A 86 4.34 36.94 -10.09
CA ASP A 86 5.07 38.21 -10.17
C ASP A 86 4.18 39.46 -10.12
N THR A 87 2.88 39.29 -10.36
CA THR A 87 1.87 40.36 -10.25
C THR A 87 1.27 40.45 -8.85
N GLY A 88 1.57 39.49 -7.97
CA GLY A 88 0.98 39.36 -6.64
C GLY A 88 -0.41 38.71 -6.67
N ALA A 89 -0.78 38.04 -7.77
CA ALA A 89 -2.00 37.26 -7.84
C ALA A 89 -1.75 35.83 -7.34
N ALA A 90 -2.73 35.27 -6.62
CA ALA A 90 -2.65 33.89 -6.14
C ALA A 90 -2.95 32.93 -7.28
N PHE A 91 -1.98 32.09 -7.65
CA PHE A 91 -2.16 31.03 -8.65
C PHE A 91 -2.37 29.65 -8.01
N ALA A 92 -1.97 29.46 -6.75
CA ALA A 92 -2.26 28.25 -5.99
C ALA A 92 -2.48 28.54 -4.49
N VAL A 93 -3.54 27.96 -3.93
CA VAL A 93 -3.86 28.04 -2.49
C VAL A 93 -4.02 26.64 -1.93
N TYR A 94 -3.11 26.28 -1.03
CA TYR A 94 -3.12 25.02 -0.30
C TYR A 94 -3.79 25.21 1.05
N THR A 95 -4.63 24.27 1.46
CA THR A 95 -5.28 24.26 2.79
C THR A 95 -5.17 22.87 3.37
N ILE A 96 -4.65 22.77 4.60
CA ILE A 96 -4.67 21.53 5.37
C ILE A 96 -5.98 21.51 6.16
N ASN A 97 -6.83 20.54 5.86
CA ASN A 97 -8.12 20.39 6.51
C ASN A 97 -7.97 19.62 7.83
N ARG A 98 -8.95 19.79 8.73
CA ARG A 98 -8.95 19.12 10.04
C ARG A 98 -9.08 17.60 9.96
N ASP A 99 -9.55 17.08 8.84
CA ASP A 99 -9.61 15.64 8.55
C ASP A 99 -8.28 15.07 8.03
N GLY A 100 -7.24 15.90 7.91
CA GLY A 100 -5.92 15.52 7.41
C GLY A 100 -5.80 15.54 5.88
N THR A 101 -6.84 15.96 5.15
CA THR A 101 -6.75 16.13 3.70
C THR A 101 -6.05 17.44 3.33
N LEU A 102 -5.36 17.43 2.19
CA LEU A 102 -4.81 18.63 1.57
C LEU A 102 -5.72 19.04 0.41
N THR A 103 -6.22 20.27 0.41
CA THR A 103 -6.95 20.82 -0.75
C THR A 103 -6.11 21.88 -1.42
N VAL A 104 -6.17 21.93 -2.75
CA VAL A 104 -5.50 22.94 -3.56
C VAL A 104 -6.49 23.61 -4.50
N ALA A 105 -6.57 24.94 -4.47
CA ALA A 105 -7.29 25.73 -5.47
C ALA A 105 -6.28 26.41 -6.39
N ARG A 106 -6.34 26.16 -7.69
CA ARG A 106 -5.45 26.79 -8.69
C ARG A 106 -6.20 27.79 -9.56
N ASP A 107 -5.58 28.93 -9.82
CA ASP A 107 -6.08 29.98 -10.71
C ASP A 107 -7.55 30.42 -10.44
N GLY A 108 -7.96 30.40 -9.17
CA GLY A 108 -9.34 30.72 -8.78
C GLY A 108 -10.39 29.65 -9.16
N GLY A 109 -9.94 28.48 -9.61
CA GLY A 109 -10.77 27.30 -9.85
C GLY A 109 -11.32 26.66 -8.58
N ALA A 110 -12.19 25.67 -8.75
CA ALA A 110 -12.72 24.90 -7.63
C ALA A 110 -11.58 24.16 -6.91
N PRO A 111 -11.62 24.03 -5.57
CA PRO A 111 -10.62 23.29 -4.83
C PRO A 111 -10.60 21.82 -5.27
N GLU A 112 -9.42 21.34 -5.65
CA GLU A 112 -9.12 19.94 -5.87
C GLU A 112 -8.68 19.32 -4.53
N VAL A 113 -9.26 18.18 -4.17
CA VAL A 113 -8.87 17.44 -2.97
C VAL A 113 -7.72 16.50 -3.33
N MET A 114 -6.57 16.71 -2.70
CA MET A 114 -5.45 15.78 -2.72
C MET A 114 -5.51 14.94 -1.44
N THR A 115 -5.98 13.71 -1.57
CA THR A 115 -6.07 12.77 -0.46
C THR A 115 -4.80 11.94 -0.39
N ILE A 116 -4.14 11.93 0.78
CA ILE A 116 -3.15 10.91 1.11
C ILE A 116 -3.93 9.78 1.77
N HIS A 117 -4.05 8.63 1.09
CA HIS A 117 -4.71 7.46 1.64
C HIS A 117 -3.84 6.85 2.74
N ALA A 118 -4.10 7.24 3.99
CA ALA A 118 -3.45 6.61 5.13
C ALA A 118 -3.99 5.19 5.29
N VAL A 119 -3.11 4.19 5.18
CA VAL A 119 -3.42 2.83 5.60
C VAL A 119 -3.59 2.87 7.13
N PRO A 120 -4.70 2.38 7.71
CA PRO A 120 -4.77 2.20 9.15
C PRO A 120 -3.62 1.28 9.54
N GLY A 121 -2.62 1.84 10.23
CA GLY A 121 -1.61 1.04 10.88
C GLY A 121 -2.33 0.18 11.89
N ASP A 122 -2.18 -1.13 11.80
CA ASP A 122 -2.67 -2.06 12.81
C ASP A 122 -2.10 -1.61 14.15
N ALA A 123 -2.93 -0.97 14.97
CA ALA A 123 -2.57 -0.41 16.27
C ALA A 123 -2.47 -1.53 17.32
N THR A 124 -1.90 -2.65 16.93
CA THR A 124 -1.64 -3.82 17.76
C THR A 124 -0.12 -4.04 17.83
N MET A 125 0.54 -3.19 18.61
CA MET A 125 1.78 -3.53 19.31
C MET A 125 1.64 -3.14 20.77
#